data_AF-A0AAU2L1P9-F1
#
_entry.id   AF-A0AAU2L1P9-F1
#
_cell.length_a   1.000
_cell.length_b   1.000
_cell.length_c   1.000
_cell.angle_alpha   90.00
_cell.angle_beta   90.00
_cell.angle_gamma   90.00
#
_symmetry.space_group_name_H-M   'P 1'
#
loop_
_entity.id
_entity.type
_entity.pdbx_description
1 polymer ?
#
loop_
_entity_poly.entity_id
_entity_poly.type
_entity_poly.pdbx_seq_one_letter_code
_entity_poly.pdbx_strand_id
1 'polypeptide(L)'
;MRDKSRLATIFGSVIAALALGIAIPGSAQAASCSGYQCDGHNPNIQTWQSGPVTPYDIDLGSSNHPELRWGKTDGDQYGWARLEYSSIPPAYNITVERCNKGGGSCETGLGKKAAGASGWTVKKEGTSNTYTTWTPMYYNPSTKQVRACVTPTAGGTKRCTAWY
;
A
#
# COMPACT_ATOMS: atom_id res chain seq x y z
N MET A 1 -34.94 16.89 -61.48
CA MET A 1 -33.66 17.52 -61.12
C MET A 1 -33.93 18.37 -59.88
N ARG A 2 -33.40 17.96 -58.70
CA ARG A 2 -32.39 18.70 -57.91
C ARG A 2 -32.93 20.07 -57.45
N ASP A 3 -33.14 20.36 -56.17
CA ASP A 3 -32.14 20.22 -55.11
C ASP A 3 -32.72 19.94 -53.71
N LYS A 4 -31.91 19.21 -52.95
CA LYS A 4 -32.15 18.58 -51.67
C LYS A 4 -31.87 19.55 -50.51
N SER A 5 -32.74 19.49 -49.51
CA SER A 5 -32.46 19.56 -48.07
C SER A 5 -31.37 20.52 -47.58
N ARG A 6 -31.77 21.73 -47.18
CA ARG A 6 -30.96 22.66 -46.35
C ARG A 6 -31.74 23.22 -45.17
N LEU A 7 -32.38 22.34 -44.38
CA LEU A 7 -33.16 22.73 -43.19
C LEU A 7 -33.06 21.70 -42.05
N ALA A 8 -31.97 20.92 -41.99
CA ALA A 8 -31.63 20.10 -40.83
C ALA A 8 -30.58 20.86 -39.99
N THR A 9 -30.96 22.05 -39.58
CA THR A 9 -30.15 22.96 -38.79
C THR A 9 -30.48 22.73 -37.32
N ILE A 10 -29.51 22.17 -36.59
CA ILE A 10 -29.21 22.55 -35.20
C ILE A 10 -30.30 22.17 -34.17
N PHE A 11 -30.55 20.88 -33.98
CA PHE A 11 -31.21 20.36 -32.76
C PHE A 11 -30.56 19.07 -32.24
N GLY A 12 -29.29 18.84 -32.56
CA GLY A 12 -28.58 17.60 -32.23
C GLY A 12 -27.40 17.73 -31.24
N SER A 13 -27.14 18.92 -30.69
CA SER A 13 -25.88 19.20 -29.98
C SER A 13 -26.01 19.80 -28.57
N VAL A 14 -27.20 19.83 -27.98
CA VAL A 14 -27.40 20.43 -26.62
C VAL A 14 -27.87 19.40 -25.56
N ILE A 15 -27.95 18.11 -25.89
CA ILE A 15 -28.37 17.06 -24.93
C ILE A 15 -27.23 16.10 -24.54
N ALA A 16 -26.01 16.28 -25.08
CA ALA A 16 -24.83 15.48 -24.68
C ALA A 16 -23.96 16.15 -23.60
N ALA A 17 -24.22 17.40 -23.22
CA ALA A 17 -23.38 18.17 -22.30
C ALA A 17 -23.91 18.25 -20.86
N LEU A 18 -25.10 17.71 -20.59
CA LEU A 18 -25.77 17.80 -19.28
C LEU A 18 -26.18 16.43 -18.70
N ALA A 19 -25.37 15.40 -18.93
CA ALA A 19 -25.20 14.33 -17.95
C ALA A 19 -23.92 14.65 -17.17
N LEU A 20 -24.01 15.37 -16.05
CA LEU A 20 -24.19 14.72 -14.74
C LEU A 20 -23.23 13.53 -14.63
N GLY A 21 -22.14 13.60 -13.89
CA GLY A 21 -21.87 14.48 -12.78
C GLY A 21 -20.94 13.73 -11.85
N ILE A 22 -20.21 14.48 -11.04
CA ILE A 22 -19.43 13.98 -9.92
C ILE A 22 -18.28 13.06 -10.38
N ALA A 23 -17.20 13.68 -10.86
CA ALA A 23 -15.88 13.14 -10.58
C ALA A 23 -15.68 13.20 -9.05
N ILE A 24 -16.25 12.21 -8.35
CA ILE A 24 -15.88 11.90 -6.97
C ILE A 24 -14.37 11.63 -7.05
N PRO A 25 -13.53 12.27 -6.20
CA PRO A 25 -12.12 11.89 -6.14
C PRO A 25 -12.10 10.38 -5.91
N GLY A 26 -11.51 9.65 -6.86
CA GLY A 26 -11.66 8.21 -6.99
C GLY A 26 -11.60 7.56 -5.61
N SER A 27 -12.75 7.11 -5.11
CA SER A 27 -12.78 6.12 -4.06
C SER A 27 -12.08 4.93 -4.70
N ALA A 28 -10.80 4.74 -4.39
CA ALA A 28 -10.10 3.54 -4.79
C ALA A 28 -10.94 2.40 -4.23
N GLN A 29 -11.70 1.74 -5.10
CA GLN A 29 -12.49 0.61 -4.68
C GLN A 29 -11.50 -0.39 -4.08
N ALA A 30 -11.81 -0.88 -2.88
CA ALA A 30 -11.03 -1.95 -2.27
C ALA A 30 -10.88 -3.05 -3.32
N ALA A 31 -9.63 -3.35 -3.69
CA ALA A 31 -9.37 -4.38 -4.68
C ALA A 31 -9.77 -5.71 -4.07
N SER A 32 -10.90 -6.29 -4.51
CA SER A 32 -11.38 -7.57 -4.01
C SER A 32 -10.37 -8.67 -4.33
N CYS A 33 -9.79 -9.27 -3.30
CA CYS A 33 -8.84 -10.36 -3.40
C CYS A 33 -8.94 -11.23 -2.14
N SER A 34 -8.38 -12.44 -2.17
CA SER A 34 -8.32 -13.31 -0.99
C SER A 34 -7.07 -14.18 -1.01
N GLY A 35 -6.63 -14.62 0.16
CA GLY A 35 -5.39 -15.36 0.35
C GLY A 35 -4.20 -14.76 -0.40
N TYR A 36 -3.42 -15.63 -1.04
CA TYR A 36 -2.23 -15.22 -1.81
C TYR A 36 -2.54 -14.31 -3.02
N GLN A 37 -3.79 -14.23 -3.49
CA GLN A 37 -4.14 -13.32 -4.59
C GLN A 37 -4.09 -11.85 -4.18
N CYS A 38 -4.14 -11.57 -2.87
CA CYS A 38 -3.98 -10.24 -2.31
C CYS A 38 -2.51 -9.80 -2.14
N ASP A 39 -1.55 -10.70 -2.36
CA ASP A 39 -0.14 -10.35 -2.25
C ASP A 39 0.21 -9.25 -3.26
N GLY A 40 0.87 -8.18 -2.79
CA GLY A 40 1.25 -7.06 -3.65
C GLY A 40 0.21 -5.93 -3.75
N HIS A 41 -0.95 -6.07 -3.10
CA HIS A 41 -1.94 -5.01 -3.06
C HIS A 41 -1.56 -3.88 -2.09
N ASN A 42 -2.05 -2.67 -2.35
CA ASN A 42 -1.82 -1.53 -1.47
C ASN A 42 -2.71 -1.67 -0.21
N PRO A 43 -2.14 -1.75 1.01
CA PRO A 43 -2.92 -1.91 2.24
C PRO A 43 -3.82 -0.70 2.56
N ASN A 44 -3.49 0.48 2.04
CA ASN A 44 -4.21 1.73 2.35
C ASN A 44 -5.49 1.93 1.52
N ILE A 45 -5.74 1.09 0.51
CA ILE A 45 -7.02 1.10 -0.24
C ILE A 45 -7.95 -0.03 0.20
N GLN A 46 -7.51 -0.87 1.16
CA GLN A 46 -8.29 -2.01 1.62
C GLN A 46 -9.27 -1.62 2.71
N THR A 47 -10.39 -2.34 2.76
CA THR A 47 -11.35 -2.24 3.87
C THR A 47 -11.03 -3.31 4.91
N TRP A 48 -10.64 -2.90 6.10
CA TRP A 48 -10.21 -3.84 7.15
C TRP A 48 -11.40 -4.21 8.06
N GLN A 49 -11.67 -5.51 8.18
CA GLN A 49 -12.60 -6.08 9.16
C GLN A 49 -12.05 -5.96 10.59
N SER A 50 -10.73 -6.00 10.74
CA SER A 50 -10.05 -5.72 12.01
C SER A 50 -8.64 -5.17 11.76
N GLY A 51 -8.13 -4.34 12.67
CA GLY A 51 -6.92 -3.55 12.45
C GLY A 51 -7.20 -2.36 11.52
N PRO A 52 -6.17 -1.73 10.93
CA PRO A 52 -4.76 -2.08 10.99
C PRO A 52 -4.07 -1.67 12.31
N VAL A 53 -3.28 -2.56 12.91
CA VAL A 53 -2.48 -2.28 14.13
C VAL A 53 -0.98 -2.49 13.89
N THR A 54 -0.15 -2.05 14.84
CA THR A 54 1.31 -2.27 14.85
C THR A 54 1.66 -3.30 15.93
N PRO A 55 1.74 -4.60 15.63
CA PRO A 55 2.16 -5.62 16.59
C PRO A 55 3.62 -5.48 17.02
N TYR A 56 4.51 -5.07 16.11
CA TYR A 56 5.95 -4.94 16.38
C TYR A 56 6.54 -3.72 15.68
N ASP A 57 7.51 -3.11 16.32
CA ASP A 57 8.34 -2.04 15.78
C ASP A 57 9.81 -2.23 16.20
N ILE A 58 10.70 -1.48 15.55
CA ILE A 58 12.08 -1.29 15.99
C ILE A 58 12.44 0.19 15.85
N ASP A 59 13.24 0.71 16.77
CA ASP A 59 13.86 2.03 16.63
C ASP A 59 15.22 1.88 15.95
N LEU A 60 15.41 2.56 14.81
CA LEU A 60 16.69 2.60 14.11
C LEU A 60 17.53 3.84 14.47
N GLY A 61 17.01 4.72 15.32
CA GLY A 61 17.56 6.03 15.59
C GLY A 61 17.23 7.06 14.50
N SER A 62 17.57 8.32 14.77
CA SER A 62 17.35 9.45 13.84
C SER A 62 15.89 9.57 13.36
N SER A 63 14.94 9.28 14.25
CA SER A 63 13.50 9.29 13.98
C SER A 63 13.02 8.30 12.91
N ASN A 64 13.74 7.21 12.68
CA ASN A 64 13.35 6.16 11.73
C ASN A 64 12.75 4.96 12.47
N HIS A 65 11.44 4.76 12.27
CA HIS A 65 10.67 3.73 12.97
C HIS A 65 10.00 2.78 11.97
N PRO A 66 10.65 1.67 11.60
CA PRO A 66 9.99 0.60 10.87
C PRO A 66 9.11 -0.24 11.80
N GLU A 67 7.95 -0.59 11.27
CA GLU A 67 6.87 -1.26 11.94
C GLU A 67 6.40 -2.42 11.05
N LEU A 68 6.08 -3.54 11.69
CA LEU A 68 5.18 -4.52 11.10
C LEU A 68 3.75 -4.05 11.39
N ARG A 69 2.97 -3.88 10.34
CA ARG A 69 1.54 -3.61 10.40
C ARG A 69 0.77 -4.87 10.03
N TRP A 70 -0.40 -5.05 10.63
CA TRP A 70 -1.29 -6.17 10.36
C TRP A 70 -2.76 -5.73 10.36
N GLY A 71 -3.58 -6.40 9.56
CA GLY A 71 -5.04 -6.33 9.60
C GLY A 71 -5.70 -7.58 9.04
N LYS A 72 -7.02 -7.69 9.19
CA LYS A 72 -7.84 -8.71 8.53
C LYS A 72 -8.80 -8.08 7.53
N THR A 73 -8.85 -8.64 6.33
CA THR A 73 -9.87 -8.35 5.30
C THR A 73 -10.30 -9.67 4.70
N ASP A 74 -11.55 -9.77 4.26
CA ASP A 74 -12.08 -10.97 3.59
C ASP A 74 -11.94 -12.29 4.39
N GLY A 75 -11.88 -12.19 5.73
CA GLY A 75 -11.65 -13.32 6.65
C GLY A 75 -10.18 -13.71 6.82
N ASP A 76 -9.29 -13.14 6.01
CA ASP A 76 -7.88 -13.45 5.92
C ASP A 76 -7.02 -12.39 6.63
N GLN A 77 -5.88 -12.83 7.18
CA GLN A 77 -4.93 -11.96 7.86
C GLN A 77 -3.79 -11.57 6.91
N TYR A 78 -3.43 -10.29 6.89
CA TYR A 78 -2.39 -9.73 6.04
C TYR A 78 -1.41 -8.88 6.83
N GLY A 79 -0.14 -8.86 6.41
CA GLY A 79 0.91 -8.05 7.00
C GLY A 79 1.67 -7.21 5.97
N TRP A 80 2.15 -6.04 6.39
CA TRP A 80 3.00 -5.15 5.58
C TRP A 80 3.99 -4.40 6.46
N ALA A 81 5.09 -3.95 5.88
CA ALA A 81 6.04 -3.07 6.55
C ALA A 81 5.63 -1.61 6.37
N ARG A 82 5.84 -0.80 7.40
CA ARG A 82 5.66 0.66 7.39
C ARG A 82 6.91 1.29 7.99
N LEU A 83 7.47 2.32 7.38
CA LEU A 83 8.59 3.09 7.91
C LEU A 83 8.15 4.54 8.07
N GLU A 84 8.12 5.01 9.31
CA GLU A 84 7.97 6.42 9.65
C GLU A 84 9.35 7.09 9.73
N TYR A 85 9.49 8.28 9.14
CA TYR A 85 10.72 9.09 9.21
C TYR A 85 10.42 10.58 9.12
N SER A 86 11.37 11.41 9.56
CA SER A 86 11.26 12.88 9.56
C SER A 86 12.10 13.52 8.47
N SER A 87 11.53 14.50 7.78
CA SER A 87 12.15 15.35 6.77
C SER A 87 12.65 14.59 5.53
N ILE A 88 13.86 14.05 5.56
CA ILE A 88 14.54 13.49 4.39
C ILE A 88 14.35 11.97 4.38
N PRO A 89 13.96 11.37 3.24
CA PRO A 89 13.90 9.91 3.12
C PRO A 89 15.24 9.26 3.49
N PRO A 90 15.27 8.36 4.48
CA PRO A 90 16.49 7.65 4.82
C PRO A 90 16.89 6.69 3.71
N ALA A 91 18.18 6.36 3.63
CA ALA A 91 18.72 5.43 2.64
C ALA A 91 18.41 3.96 2.98
N TYR A 92 17.12 3.60 3.08
CA TYR A 92 16.63 2.26 3.43
C TYR A 92 15.70 1.70 2.35
N ASN A 93 15.77 0.37 2.20
CA ASN A 93 14.70 -0.43 1.59
C ASN A 93 13.87 -1.10 2.69
N ILE A 94 12.56 -0.96 2.63
CA ILE A 94 11.59 -1.68 3.47
C ILE A 94 11.04 -2.88 2.71
N THR A 95 10.90 -4.00 3.41
CA THR A 95 10.46 -5.29 2.85
C THR A 95 9.66 -6.06 3.90
N VAL A 96 8.87 -7.03 3.43
CA VAL A 96 8.28 -8.07 4.28
C VAL A 96 9.05 -9.38 4.06
N GLU A 97 9.15 -10.18 5.11
CA GLU A 97 9.53 -11.58 4.99
C GLU A 97 8.40 -12.45 5.53
N ARG A 98 8.17 -13.59 4.88
CA ARG A 98 7.17 -14.58 5.26
C ARG A 98 7.79 -15.96 5.29
N CYS A 99 7.66 -16.68 6.40
CA CYS A 99 8.24 -18.01 6.57
C CYS A 99 7.20 -19.01 7.09
N ASN A 100 7.45 -20.30 6.91
CA ASN A 100 6.70 -21.35 7.61
C ASN A 100 6.91 -21.23 9.13
N LYS A 101 5.84 -21.42 9.91
CA LYS A 101 5.96 -21.65 11.36
C LYS A 101 6.66 -22.98 11.58
N GLY A 102 7.65 -23.00 12.48
CA GLY A 102 8.56 -24.15 12.66
C GLY A 102 9.84 -24.11 11.82
N GLY A 103 10.04 -23.05 11.02
CA GLY A 103 11.25 -22.86 10.21
C GLY A 103 11.16 -23.48 8.81
N GLY A 104 12.26 -23.37 8.05
CA GLY A 104 12.37 -23.87 6.68
C GLY A 104 12.16 -22.78 5.63
N SER A 105 11.26 -23.00 4.66
CA SER A 105 11.06 -22.13 3.50
C SER A 105 10.62 -20.72 3.88
N CYS A 106 11.38 -19.74 3.39
CA CYS A 106 11.15 -18.32 3.60
C CYS A 106 11.10 -17.57 2.27
N GLU A 107 10.12 -16.69 2.16
CA GLU A 107 9.98 -15.70 1.11
C GLU A 107 10.55 -14.38 1.65
N THR A 108 11.69 -13.96 1.12
CA THR A 108 12.41 -12.77 1.61
C THR A 108 12.35 -11.64 0.61
N GLY A 109 12.36 -10.39 1.09
CA GLY A 109 12.42 -9.22 0.22
C GLY A 109 11.09 -8.91 -0.47
N LEU A 110 9.97 -9.44 0.05
CA LEU A 110 8.65 -9.21 -0.50
C LEU A 110 8.33 -7.71 -0.47
N GLY A 111 7.87 -7.20 -1.60
CA GLY A 111 7.31 -5.85 -1.68
C GLY A 111 8.30 -4.73 -1.44
N LYS A 112 9.59 -4.97 -1.75
CA LYS A 112 10.67 -4.00 -1.59
C LYS A 112 10.26 -2.60 -2.05
N LYS A 113 10.33 -1.63 -1.13
CA LYS A 113 10.21 -0.19 -1.42
C LYS A 113 11.38 0.57 -0.83
N ALA A 114 11.94 1.51 -1.59
CA ALA A 114 12.83 2.50 -1.02
C ALA A 114 12.02 3.48 -0.15
N ALA A 115 12.59 3.98 0.94
CA ALA A 115 11.97 5.08 1.68
C ALA A 115 11.77 6.29 0.75
N GLY A 116 10.60 6.92 0.81
CA GLY A 116 10.25 8.01 -0.10
C GLY A 116 9.80 7.57 -1.50
N ALA A 117 9.56 6.28 -1.73
CA ALA A 117 9.07 5.80 -3.01
C ALA A 117 7.70 6.41 -3.38
N SER A 118 7.63 7.05 -4.55
CA SER A 118 6.40 7.65 -5.07
C SER A 118 5.24 6.65 -5.14
N GLY A 119 4.03 7.10 -4.75
CA GLY A 119 2.83 6.27 -4.67
C GLY A 119 2.75 5.32 -3.46
N TRP A 120 3.85 5.19 -2.69
CA TRP A 120 3.96 4.34 -1.50
C TRP A 120 4.41 5.14 -0.26
N THR A 121 4.48 6.46 -0.39
CA THR A 121 4.85 7.40 0.67
C THR A 121 3.80 8.49 0.78
N VAL A 122 3.45 8.85 2.01
CA VAL A 122 2.59 9.99 2.32
C VAL A 122 3.19 10.81 3.45
N LYS A 123 2.93 12.13 3.43
CA LYS A 123 3.14 12.98 4.60
C LYS A 123 2.07 12.66 5.65
N LYS A 124 2.48 12.46 6.89
CA LYS A 124 1.57 12.24 8.01
C LYS A 124 0.80 13.54 8.29
N GLU A 125 -0.52 13.45 8.26
CA GLU A 125 -1.40 14.58 8.51
C GLU A 125 -1.16 15.19 9.90
N GLY A 126 -1.31 16.51 10.01
CA GLY A 126 -1.09 17.24 11.27
C GLY A 126 0.37 17.37 11.70
N THR A 127 1.34 16.87 10.91
CA THR A 127 2.77 17.02 11.19
C THR A 127 3.43 18.01 10.25
N SER A 128 4.48 18.69 10.73
CA SER A 128 5.26 19.59 9.88
C SER A 128 6.05 18.81 8.83
N ASN A 129 6.77 17.74 9.22
CA ASN A 129 7.74 17.05 8.38
C ASN A 129 7.81 15.52 8.60
N THR A 130 6.74 14.86 9.07
CA THR A 130 6.76 13.39 9.23
C THR A 130 6.19 12.71 7.99
N TYR A 131 6.84 11.64 7.56
CA TYR A 131 6.46 10.86 6.39
C TYR A 131 6.36 9.40 6.75
N THR A 132 5.53 8.69 6.00
CA THR A 132 5.36 7.24 6.15
C THR A 132 5.50 6.61 4.77
N THR A 133 6.41 5.64 4.63
CA THR A 133 6.48 4.75 3.46
C THR A 133 6.00 3.36 3.85
N TRP A 134 5.28 2.65 2.98
CA TRP A 134 4.81 1.29 3.26
C TRP A 134 5.10 0.34 2.11
N THR A 135 5.15 -0.96 2.40
CA THR A 135 5.17 -2.01 1.39
C THR A 135 3.73 -2.38 1.00
N PRO A 136 3.55 -3.12 -0.10
CA PRO A 136 2.33 -3.89 -0.28
C PRO A 136 2.04 -4.84 0.89
N MET A 137 0.79 -5.29 0.95
CA MET A 137 0.35 -6.31 1.90
C MET A 137 0.61 -7.72 1.39
N TYR A 138 0.78 -8.64 2.33
CA TYR A 138 1.06 -10.05 2.08
C TYR A 138 0.22 -10.92 3.01
N TYR A 139 -0.38 -11.95 2.44
CA TYR A 139 -1.19 -12.92 3.17
C TYR A 139 -0.36 -13.64 4.23
N ASN A 140 -0.88 -13.72 5.45
CA ASN A 140 -0.24 -14.39 6.57
C ASN A 140 -1.20 -15.47 7.13
N PRO A 141 -1.31 -16.63 6.44
CA PRO A 141 -2.16 -17.72 6.92
C PRO A 141 -1.63 -18.28 8.24
N SER A 142 -2.46 -19.05 8.94
CA SER A 142 -2.13 -19.63 10.25
C SER A 142 -0.84 -20.46 10.27
N THR A 143 -0.44 -21.04 9.13
CA THR A 143 0.78 -21.85 8.94
C THR A 143 2.05 -21.02 8.68
N LYS A 144 1.91 -19.72 8.47
CA LYS A 144 3.00 -18.78 8.19
C LYS A 144 3.18 -17.79 9.33
N GLN A 145 4.33 -17.14 9.32
CA GLN A 145 4.67 -16.00 10.16
C GLN A 145 5.31 -14.92 9.30
N VAL A 146 5.11 -13.65 9.65
CA VAL A 146 5.63 -12.50 8.89
C VAL A 146 6.41 -11.54 9.78
N ARG A 147 7.34 -10.80 9.17
CA ARG A 147 8.05 -9.69 9.82
C ARG A 147 8.35 -8.56 8.85
N ALA A 148 8.50 -7.35 9.37
CA ALA A 148 8.98 -6.21 8.62
C ALA A 148 10.50 -6.14 8.71
N CYS A 149 11.17 -5.86 7.60
CA CYS A 149 12.62 -5.72 7.53
C CYS A 149 13.01 -4.43 6.81
N VAL A 150 14.06 -3.78 7.32
CA VAL A 150 14.76 -2.67 6.67
C VAL A 150 16.18 -3.10 6.29
N THR A 151 16.64 -2.65 5.13
CA THR A 151 18.03 -2.88 4.68
C THR A 151 18.62 -1.56 4.16
N PRO A 152 19.78 -1.11 4.64
CA PRO A 152 20.51 0.03 4.06
C PRO A 152 20.73 -0.14 2.56
N THR A 153 20.49 0.90 1.77
CA THR A 153 20.64 0.85 0.30
C THR A 153 22.11 0.75 -0.13
N ALA A 154 23.03 1.33 0.65
CA ALA A 154 24.47 1.29 0.40
C ALA A 154 25.13 -0.07 0.76
N GLY A 155 24.34 -1.07 1.16
CA GLY A 155 24.83 -2.28 1.80
C GLY A 155 24.98 -2.08 3.31
N GLY A 156 24.78 -3.15 4.08
CA GLY A 156 24.81 -3.11 5.54
C GLY A 156 23.91 -4.17 6.18
N THR A 157 23.82 -4.11 7.50
CA THR A 157 23.07 -5.11 8.27
C THR A 157 21.57 -4.89 8.13
N LYS A 158 20.88 -5.88 7.56
CA LYS A 158 19.42 -5.94 7.58
C LYS A 158 18.92 -6.03 9.02
N ARG A 159 17.92 -5.22 9.37
CA ARG A 159 17.26 -5.22 10.68
C ARG A 159 15.80 -5.58 10.47
N CYS A 160 15.25 -6.45 11.31
CA CYS A 160 13.86 -6.89 11.19
C CYS A 160 13.16 -6.85 12.54
N THR A 161 11.84 -6.69 12.52
CA THR A 161 10.98 -6.90 13.68
C THR A 161 10.96 -8.38 14.09
N ALA A 162 10.37 -8.66 15.26
CA ALA A 162 10.00 -10.03 15.62
C ALA A 162 9.04 -10.65 14.59
N TRP A 163 8.97 -11.98 14.60
CA TRP A 163 8.02 -12.76 13.80
C TRP A 163 6.63 -12.72 14.44
N TYR A 164 5.61 -12.43 13.63
CA TYR A 164 4.18 -12.46 13.98
C TYR A 164 3.45 -13.65 13.34
#